data_AF-A0A1E5UJH2-F1
#
_entry.id   AF-A0A1E5UJH2-F1
#
_cell.length_a   1.000
_cell.length_b   1.000
_cell.length_c   1.000
_cell.angle_alpha   90.00
_cell.angle_beta   90.00
_cell.angle_gamma   90.00
#
_symmetry.space_group_name_H-M   'P 1'
#
loop_
_entity.id
_entity.type
_entity.pdbx_description
1 polymer ?
#
loop_
_entity_poly.entity_id
_entity_poly.type
_entity_poly.pdbx_seq_one_letter_code
_entity_poly.pdbx_strand_id
1 'polypeptide(L)'
;QLVKRNWPGEIECKLCSSIETTDHIIFGCAVANFVWCVCRDALGWQLVPTSADDFLFSFVWCADKNTRSLLYFLFGCVAWSLWLIRNDLVFNNVVIPSPEIGVYRVLSFMQRWAALCNMEDQKPVEELRNCLQFRTSALRQHPEDGRGSDEAPVTKCAARR
;
A
#
# COMPACT_ATOMS: atom_id res chain seq x y z
N GLN A 1 -5.21 -14.03 13.28
CA GLN A 1 -4.41 -15.10 12.62
C GLN A 1 -3.44 -15.76 13.60
N LEU A 2 -2.62 -15.01 14.34
CA LEU A 2 -1.70 -15.57 15.34
C LEU A 2 -2.43 -16.13 16.59
N VAL A 3 -3.49 -15.45 17.05
CA VAL A 3 -4.35 -15.96 18.15
C VAL A 3 -4.94 -17.34 17.82
N LYS A 4 -5.35 -17.56 16.55
CA LYS A 4 -5.84 -18.87 16.08
C LYS A 4 -4.78 -19.97 16.11
N ARG A 5 -3.49 -19.60 16.24
CA ARG A 5 -2.34 -20.50 16.36
C ARG A 5 -1.78 -20.53 17.79
N ASN A 6 -2.60 -20.21 18.79
CA ASN A 6 -2.24 -20.13 20.21
C ASN A 6 -1.07 -19.19 20.52
N TRP A 7 -0.89 -18.13 19.73
CA TRP A 7 0.09 -17.10 20.08
C TRP A 7 -0.47 -16.24 21.24
N PRO A 8 0.29 -16.07 22.34
CA PRO A 8 -0.18 -15.37 23.53
C PRO A 8 -0.11 -13.84 23.43
N GLY A 9 0.29 -13.29 22.27
CA GLY A 9 0.50 -11.87 22.11
C GLY A 9 -0.79 -11.05 21.98
N GLU A 10 -0.61 -9.74 21.91
CA GLU A 10 -1.71 -8.76 21.90
C GLU A 10 -2.60 -8.90 20.66
N ILE A 11 -3.89 -8.61 20.84
CA ILE A 11 -4.88 -8.56 19.75
C ILE A 11 -4.81 -7.27 18.94
N GLU A 12 -4.11 -6.26 19.46
CA GLU A 12 -3.92 -4.95 18.85
C GLU A 12 -2.67 -4.93 17.97
N CYS A 13 -2.73 -4.17 16.89
CA CYS A 13 -1.61 -3.98 15.99
C CYS A 13 -0.55 -3.11 16.68
N LYS A 14 0.66 -3.65 16.86
CA LYS A 14 1.77 -2.92 17.48
C LYS A 14 2.18 -1.62 16.76
N LEU A 15 1.76 -1.43 15.50
CA LEU A 15 2.06 -0.22 14.73
C LEU A 15 1.10 0.95 15.03
N CYS A 16 -0.17 0.68 15.37
CA CYS A 16 -1.18 1.73 15.49
C CYS A 16 -2.30 1.45 16.52
N SER A 17 -2.14 0.42 17.36
CA SER A 17 -3.04 0.04 18.47
C SER A 17 -4.49 -0.30 18.07
N SER A 18 -4.80 -0.43 16.79
CA SER A 18 -6.10 -0.88 16.30
C SER A 18 -6.21 -2.41 16.34
N ILE A 19 -7.42 -2.97 16.30
CA ILE A 19 -7.61 -4.43 16.26
C ILE A 19 -6.87 -5.04 15.06
N GLU A 20 -5.99 -5.99 15.32
CA GLU A 20 -5.17 -6.61 14.29
C GLU A 20 -5.91 -7.71 13.53
N THR A 21 -6.24 -7.44 12.27
CA THR A 21 -6.77 -8.42 11.31
C THR A 21 -5.85 -8.51 10.09
N THR A 22 -6.07 -9.51 9.22
CA THR A 22 -5.34 -9.59 7.94
C THR A 22 -5.61 -8.35 7.09
N ASP A 23 -6.87 -7.91 6.98
CA ASP A 23 -7.21 -6.70 6.24
C ASP A 23 -6.61 -5.45 6.89
N HIS A 24 -6.56 -5.38 8.21
CA HIS A 24 -5.88 -4.28 8.89
C HIS A 24 -4.38 -4.25 8.56
N ILE A 25 -3.67 -5.37 8.63
CA ILE A 25 -2.22 -5.40 8.34
C ILE A 25 -1.93 -5.01 6.88
N ILE A 26 -2.76 -5.48 5.94
CA ILE A 26 -2.50 -5.32 4.51
C ILE A 26 -3.08 -4.03 3.95
N PHE A 27 -4.18 -3.51 4.49
CA PHE A 27 -4.90 -2.36 3.93
C PHE A 27 -5.11 -1.23 4.95
N GLY A 28 -5.50 -1.57 6.19
CA GLY A 28 -5.98 -0.57 7.16
C GLY A 28 -4.93 0.09 8.05
N CYS A 29 -3.75 -0.52 8.24
CA CYS A 29 -2.71 0.01 9.12
C CYS A 29 -2.14 1.32 8.55
N ALA A 30 -1.63 2.21 9.39
CA ALA A 30 -1.05 3.48 8.95
C ALA A 30 0.03 3.31 7.87
N VAL A 31 0.91 2.32 8.02
CA VAL A 31 1.95 1.99 7.03
C VAL A 31 1.33 1.42 5.74
N ALA A 32 0.30 0.59 5.87
CA ALA A 32 -0.41 0.01 4.72
C ALA A 32 -1.11 1.10 3.89
N ASN A 33 -1.84 2.00 4.55
CA ASN A 33 -2.48 3.14 3.93
C ASN A 33 -1.48 4.03 3.19
N PHE A 34 -0.31 4.29 3.78
CA PHE A 34 0.73 5.06 3.10
C PHE A 34 1.17 4.37 1.80
N VAL A 35 1.48 3.07 1.84
CA VAL A 35 1.89 2.31 0.65
C VAL A 35 0.80 2.33 -0.43
N TRP A 36 -0.47 2.10 -0.05
CA TRP A 36 -1.58 2.14 -0.99
C TRP A 36 -1.85 3.53 -1.56
N CYS A 37 -1.64 4.60 -0.80
CA CYS A 37 -1.70 5.98 -1.31
C CYS A 37 -0.63 6.23 -2.38
N VAL A 38 0.60 5.73 -2.19
CA VAL A 38 1.64 5.83 -3.22
C VAL A 38 1.26 5.03 -4.47
N CYS A 39 0.70 3.83 -4.31
CA CYS A 39 0.17 3.05 -5.44
C CYS A 39 -0.94 3.79 -6.18
N ARG A 40 -1.92 4.34 -5.45
CA ARG A 40 -3.02 5.14 -6.01
C ARG A 40 -2.47 6.28 -6.86
N ASP A 41 -1.55 7.06 -6.31
CA ASP A 41 -0.96 8.20 -6.99
C ASP A 41 -0.13 7.81 -8.21
N ALA A 42 0.58 6.68 -8.15
CA ALA A 42 1.38 6.17 -9.28
C ALA A 42 0.52 5.63 -10.43
N LEU A 43 -0.66 5.10 -10.11
CA LEU A 43 -1.56 4.45 -11.05
C LEU A 43 -2.74 5.34 -11.47
N GLY A 44 -2.86 6.54 -10.91
CA GLY A 44 -3.97 7.45 -11.18
C GLY A 44 -5.33 6.94 -10.65
N TRP A 45 -5.32 6.09 -9.62
CA TRP A 45 -6.56 5.59 -9.01
C TRP A 45 -7.28 6.69 -8.23
N GLN A 46 -8.62 6.60 -8.17
CA GLN A 46 -9.44 7.52 -7.39
C GLN A 46 -9.60 7.09 -5.93
N LEU A 47 -9.34 5.81 -5.65
CA LEU A 47 -9.56 5.18 -4.35
C LEU A 47 -8.31 4.39 -3.92
N VAL A 48 -8.17 4.16 -2.62
CA VAL A 48 -7.24 3.17 -2.05
C VAL A 48 -8.03 1.95 -1.59
N PRO A 49 -7.52 0.72 -1.79
CA PRO A 49 -8.21 -0.47 -1.30
C PRO A 49 -8.20 -0.51 0.23
N THR A 50 -9.35 -0.88 0.80
CA THR A 50 -9.57 -0.94 2.26
C THR A 50 -9.65 -2.37 2.81
N SER A 51 -9.81 -3.37 1.93
CA SER A 51 -9.83 -4.80 2.25
C SER A 51 -9.47 -5.63 1.02
N ALA A 52 -9.27 -6.94 1.20
CA ALA A 52 -9.06 -7.84 0.07
C ALA A 52 -10.27 -7.87 -0.89
N ASP A 53 -11.49 -7.87 -0.34
CA ASP A 53 -12.72 -7.89 -1.15
C ASP A 53 -12.89 -6.59 -1.94
N ASP A 54 -12.60 -5.44 -1.32
CA ASP A 54 -12.60 -4.14 -1.98
C ASP A 54 -11.53 -4.07 -3.07
N PHE A 55 -10.32 -4.58 -2.82
CA PHE A 55 -9.28 -4.66 -3.85
C PHE A 55 -9.75 -5.47 -5.07
N LEU A 56 -10.35 -6.64 -4.82
CA LEU A 56 -10.85 -7.51 -5.89
C LEU A 56 -12.00 -6.84 -6.66
N PHE A 57 -12.96 -6.25 -5.96
CA PHE A 57 -14.14 -5.65 -6.58
C PHE A 57 -13.81 -4.35 -7.33
N SER A 58 -13.08 -3.44 -6.69
CA SER A 58 -12.85 -2.08 -7.18
C SER A 58 -11.75 -2.00 -8.24
N PHE A 59 -10.79 -2.92 -8.24
CA PHE A 59 -9.62 -2.84 -9.14
C PHE A 59 -9.50 -4.05 -10.07
N VAL A 60 -9.82 -5.26 -9.62
CA VAL A 60 -9.54 -6.48 -10.38
C VAL A 60 -10.72 -6.95 -11.24
N TRP A 61 -11.96 -6.82 -10.74
CA TRP A 61 -13.14 -7.42 -11.35
C TRP A 61 -13.37 -7.01 -12.81
N CYS A 62 -13.20 -5.72 -13.11
CA CYS A 62 -13.39 -5.16 -14.44
C CYS A 62 -12.08 -5.06 -15.28
N ALA A 63 -10.94 -5.49 -14.73
CA ALA A 63 -9.66 -5.40 -15.44
C ALA A 63 -9.55 -6.47 -16.54
N ASP A 64 -8.91 -6.10 -17.66
CA ASP A 64 -8.53 -7.09 -18.67
C ASP A 64 -7.48 -8.08 -18.11
N LYS A 65 -7.21 -9.15 -18.86
CA LYS A 65 -6.32 -10.23 -18.42
C LYS A 65 -4.93 -9.74 -18.00
N ASN A 66 -4.33 -8.83 -18.78
CA ASN A 66 -2.96 -8.38 -18.55
C ASN A 66 -2.92 -7.44 -17.35
N THR A 67 -3.85 -6.48 -17.29
CA THR A 67 -3.99 -5.58 -16.13
C THR A 67 -4.25 -6.36 -14.85
N ARG A 68 -5.13 -7.37 -14.89
CA ARG A 68 -5.40 -8.23 -13.73
C ARG A 68 -4.15 -8.97 -13.24
N SER A 69 -3.35 -9.51 -14.15
CA SER A 69 -2.08 -10.17 -13.78
C SER A 69 -1.14 -9.20 -13.06
N LEU A 70 -1.01 -7.98 -13.59
CA LEU A 70 -0.18 -6.93 -13.00
C LEU A 70 -0.71 -6.48 -11.63
N LEU A 71 -2.03 -6.38 -11.45
CA LEU A 71 -2.66 -6.04 -10.17
C LEU A 71 -2.41 -7.12 -9.11
N TYR A 72 -2.51 -8.40 -9.46
CA TYR A 72 -2.16 -9.48 -8.54
C TYR A 72 -0.68 -9.49 -8.19
N PHE A 73 0.21 -9.21 -9.15
CA PHE A 73 1.63 -9.07 -8.91
C PHE A 73 1.94 -7.93 -7.93
N LEU A 74 1.34 -6.75 -8.16
CA LEU A 74 1.46 -5.60 -7.26
C LEU A 74 0.94 -5.94 -5.87
N PHE A 75 -0.26 -6.52 -5.77
CA PHE A 75 -0.84 -6.94 -4.50
C PHE A 75 0.08 -7.90 -3.75
N GLY A 76 0.65 -8.89 -4.44
CA GLY A 76 1.61 -9.82 -3.84
C GLY A 76 2.83 -9.10 -3.25
N CYS A 77 3.42 -8.15 -3.99
CA CYS A 77 4.56 -7.37 -3.51
C CYS A 77 4.20 -6.51 -2.29
N VAL A 78 3.04 -5.85 -2.31
CA VAL A 78 2.53 -5.01 -1.20
C VAL A 78 2.23 -5.84 0.03
N ALA A 79 1.38 -6.87 -0.12
CA ALA A 79 0.98 -7.74 0.98
C ALA A 79 2.18 -8.41 1.65
N TRP A 80 3.14 -8.90 0.86
CA TRP A 80 4.35 -9.53 1.39
C TRP A 80 5.25 -8.55 2.13
N SER A 81 5.41 -7.33 1.59
CA SER A 81 6.20 -6.27 2.24
C SER A 81 5.62 -5.89 3.61
N LEU A 82 4.31 -5.62 3.66
CA LEU A 82 3.60 -5.24 4.88
C LEU A 82 3.58 -6.36 5.91
N TRP A 83 3.38 -7.61 5.46
CA TRP A 83 3.44 -8.77 6.32
C TRP A 83 4.82 -8.93 6.98
N LEU A 84 5.91 -8.76 6.22
CA LEU A 84 7.27 -8.83 6.75
C LEU A 84 7.56 -7.68 7.73
N ILE A 85 7.14 -6.45 7.43
CA ILE A 85 7.29 -5.30 8.35
C ILE A 85 6.61 -5.59 9.68
N ARG A 86 5.35 -6.06 9.63
CA ARG A 86 4.61 -6.44 10.84
C ARG A 86 5.32 -7.55 11.60
N ASN A 87 5.82 -8.58 10.93
CA ASN A 87 6.48 -9.72 11.59
C ASN A 87 7.80 -9.29 12.24
N ASP A 88 8.59 -8.46 11.56
CA ASP A 88 9.82 -7.89 12.10
C ASP A 88 9.54 -7.12 13.40
N LEU A 89 8.46 -6.32 13.42
CA LEU A 89 8.05 -5.61 14.63
C LEU A 89 7.61 -6.57 15.75
N VAL A 90 6.78 -7.56 15.42
CA VAL A 90 6.17 -8.42 16.42
C VAL A 90 7.16 -9.41 17.03
N PHE A 91 8.03 -10.00 16.22
CA PHE A 91 8.94 -11.07 16.65
C PHE A 91 10.36 -10.58 16.95
N ASN A 92 10.81 -9.51 16.28
CA ASN A 92 12.19 -9.01 16.41
C ASN A 92 12.26 -7.59 17.02
N ASN A 93 11.12 -6.98 17.34
CA ASN A 93 11.02 -5.61 17.87
C ASN A 93 11.70 -4.56 16.97
N VAL A 94 11.71 -4.80 15.66
CA VAL A 94 12.29 -3.89 14.66
C VAL A 94 11.21 -2.91 14.20
N VAL A 95 11.40 -1.63 14.53
CA VAL A 95 10.52 -0.54 14.10
C VAL A 95 11.07 0.07 12.82
N ILE A 96 10.22 0.27 11.82
CA ILE A 96 10.64 1.00 10.61
C ILE A 96 10.81 2.49 10.92
N PRO A 97 11.89 3.14 10.47
CA PRO A 97 12.15 4.55 10.76
C PRO A 97 11.22 5.50 10.00
N SER A 98 10.65 5.08 8.88
CA SER A 98 9.71 5.86 8.09
C SER A 98 8.76 4.95 7.29
N PRO A 99 7.54 5.40 6.95
CA PRO A 99 6.60 4.61 6.16
C PRO A 99 7.07 4.36 4.71
N GLU A 100 7.96 5.21 4.19
CA GLU A 100 8.61 5.04 2.87
C GLU A 100 9.32 3.69 2.74
N ILE A 101 9.84 3.15 3.84
CA ILE A 101 10.48 1.83 3.87
C ILE A 101 9.52 0.73 3.36
N GLY A 102 8.21 0.88 3.60
CA GLY A 102 7.19 0.02 3.01
C GLY A 102 7.23 0.03 1.48
N VAL A 103 7.29 1.21 0.89
CA VAL A 103 7.34 1.37 -0.58
C VAL A 103 8.66 0.86 -1.16
N TYR A 104 9.80 1.13 -0.50
CA TYR A 104 11.08 0.59 -0.95
C TYR A 104 11.16 -0.94 -0.88
N ARG A 105 10.54 -1.56 0.14
CA ARG A 105 10.39 -3.03 0.18
C ARG A 105 9.55 -3.53 -1.01
N VAL A 106 8.45 -2.85 -1.34
CA VAL A 106 7.64 -3.18 -2.54
C VAL A 106 8.48 -3.09 -3.80
N LEU A 107 9.17 -1.97 -4.04
CA LEU A 107 10.05 -1.77 -5.20
C LEU A 107 11.13 -2.86 -5.29
N SER A 108 11.74 -3.23 -4.15
CA SER A 108 12.73 -4.30 -4.11
C SER A 108 12.14 -5.67 -4.45
N PHE A 109 10.92 -5.99 -4.01
CA PHE A 109 10.26 -7.23 -4.40
C PHE A 109 9.85 -7.22 -5.86
N MET A 110 9.32 -6.11 -6.37
CA MET A 110 9.00 -5.98 -7.79
C MET A 110 10.24 -6.25 -8.66
N GLN A 111 11.39 -5.66 -8.32
CA GLN A 111 12.64 -5.92 -9.05
C GLN A 111 13.05 -7.40 -9.01
N ARG A 112 13.00 -8.04 -7.83
CA ARG A 112 13.42 -9.44 -7.67
C ARG A 112 12.45 -10.42 -8.32
N TRP A 113 11.15 -10.17 -8.22
CA TRP A 113 10.11 -11.05 -8.73
C TRP A 113 9.84 -10.85 -10.21
N ALA A 114 10.13 -9.67 -10.78
CA ALA A 114 10.10 -9.45 -12.23
C ALA A 114 11.01 -10.45 -12.97
N ALA A 115 12.17 -10.77 -12.42
CA ALA A 115 13.09 -11.76 -13.00
C ALA A 115 12.51 -13.19 -13.04
N LEU A 116 11.44 -13.46 -12.29
CA LEU A 116 10.71 -14.73 -12.28
C LEU A 116 9.49 -14.73 -13.21
N CYS A 117 9.10 -13.55 -13.71
CA CYS A 117 8.03 -13.41 -14.69
C CYS A 117 8.50 -13.83 -16.09
N ASN A 118 7.56 -14.23 -16.94
CA ASN A 118 7.83 -14.42 -18.36
C ASN A 118 8.23 -13.08 -19.01
N MET A 119 8.85 -13.15 -20.19
CA MET A 119 9.37 -11.95 -20.87
C MET A 119 8.27 -10.94 -21.26
N GLU A 120 7.04 -11.41 -21.49
CA GLU A 120 5.89 -10.57 -21.86
C GLU A 120 5.44 -9.70 -20.67
N ASP A 121 5.43 -10.27 -19.46
CA ASP A 121 4.99 -9.62 -18.22
C ASP A 121 6.08 -8.74 -17.59
N GLN A 122 7.36 -8.97 -17.91
CA GLN A 122 8.49 -8.21 -17.35
C GLN A 122 8.41 -6.71 -17.66
N LYS A 123 8.04 -6.35 -18.90
CA LYS A 123 7.99 -4.94 -19.32
C LYS A 123 6.88 -4.15 -18.57
N PRO A 124 5.63 -4.63 -18.49
CA PRO A 124 4.60 -3.98 -17.66
C PRO A 124 4.98 -3.84 -16.19
N VAL A 125 5.64 -4.86 -15.61
CA VAL A 125 6.12 -4.80 -14.22
C VAL A 125 7.19 -3.73 -14.03
N GLU A 126 8.12 -3.63 -14.98
CA GLU A 126 9.17 -2.61 -14.99
C GLU A 126 8.59 -1.19 -15.12
N GLU A 127 7.64 -0.98 -16.02
CA GLU A 127 6.92 0.29 -16.18
C GLU A 127 6.21 0.70 -14.89
N LEU A 128 5.47 -0.23 -14.27
CA LEU A 128 4.81 0.00 -12.98
C LEU A 128 5.80 0.37 -11.88
N ARG A 129 6.93 -0.35 -11.81
CA ARG A 129 7.98 -0.09 -10.82
C ARG A 129 8.53 1.33 -10.98
N ASN A 130 8.77 1.76 -12.22
CA ASN A 130 9.27 3.10 -12.52
C ASN A 130 8.26 4.19 -12.14
N CYS A 131 6.96 3.98 -12.38
CA CYS A 131 5.91 4.89 -11.91
C CYS A 131 5.92 5.03 -10.38
N LEU A 132 5.99 3.91 -9.64
CA LEU A 132 6.07 3.90 -8.19
C LEU A 132 7.33 4.60 -7.66
N GLN A 133 8.49 4.32 -8.27
CA GLN A 133 9.76 4.91 -7.88
C GLN A 133 9.77 6.43 -8.12
N PHE A 134 9.23 6.88 -9.25
CA PHE A 134 9.08 8.30 -9.55
C PHE A 134 8.21 9.00 -8.50
N ARG A 135 7.02 8.46 -8.19
CA ARG A 135 6.13 9.02 -7.17
C ARG A 135 6.76 9.05 -5.78
N THR A 136 7.44 7.97 -5.39
CA THR A 136 8.14 7.90 -4.09
C THR A 136 9.21 8.98 -3.99
N SER A 137 9.95 9.21 -5.07
CA SER A 137 11.03 10.22 -5.09
C SER A 137 10.48 11.64 -5.04
N ALA A 138 9.31 11.90 -5.65
CA ALA A 138 8.64 13.20 -5.62
C ALA A 138 8.16 13.59 -4.20
N LEU A 139 7.75 12.61 -3.38
CA LEU A 139 7.34 12.88 -1.99
C LEU A 139 8.48 13.47 -1.14
N ARG A 140 9.73 13.10 -1.42
CA ARG A 140 10.91 13.63 -0.72
C ARG A 140 11.27 15.06 -1.10
N GLN A 141 10.81 15.54 -2.26
CA GLN A 141 11.16 16.86 -2.80
C GLN A 141 10.19 17.96 -2.34
N HIS A 142 9.11 17.61 -1.63
CA HIS A 142 8.25 18.57 -0.93
C HIS A 142 8.53 18.55 0.57
N PRO A 143 9.51 19.34 1.06
CA PRO A 143 9.60 19.63 2.49
C PRO A 143 8.36 20.46 2.90
N GLU A 144 7.92 20.28 4.14
CA GLU A 144 6.71 20.90 4.67
C GLU A 144 6.73 22.44 4.60
N ASP A 145 6.01 22.99 3.62
CA ASP A 145 5.52 24.36 3.65
C ASP A 145 4.05 24.32 4.10
N GLY A 146 3.76 24.72 5.34
CA GLY A 146 2.37 24.82 5.78
C GLY A 146 2.07 24.93 7.26
N ARG A 147 2.92 25.56 8.08
CA ARG A 147 2.46 26.14 9.35
C ARG A 147 1.86 27.51 9.03
N GLY A 148 0.55 27.55 8.80
CA GLY A 148 -0.20 28.79 8.53
C GLY A 148 -1.68 28.59 8.83
N SER A 149 -2.11 29.11 9.96
CA SER A 149 -3.50 29.35 10.34
C SER A 149 -4.22 30.20 9.29
N ASP A 150 -5.43 29.80 8.89
CA ASP A 150 -6.66 30.61 8.98
C ASP A 150 -7.78 30.10 8.04
N GLU A 151 -8.95 29.91 8.64
CA GLU A 151 -10.33 29.94 8.11
C GLU A 151 -10.62 29.40 6.69
N ALA A 152 -11.28 28.23 6.62
CA ALA A 152 -12.03 27.82 5.45
C ALA A 152 -13.47 28.39 5.49
N PRO A 153 -13.92 29.16 4.49
CA PRO A 153 -15.33 29.49 4.37
C PRO A 153 -16.09 28.34 3.71
N VAL A 154 -17.13 27.90 4.40
CA VAL A 154 -18.17 27.00 3.92
C VAL A 154 -18.82 27.59 2.67
N THR A 155 -18.76 26.88 1.54
CA THR A 155 -19.66 27.19 0.41
C THR A 155 -20.27 25.94 -0.20
N LYS A 156 -21.60 25.97 -0.18
CA LYS A 156 -22.61 25.02 -0.69
C LYS A 156 -22.34 24.58 -2.14
N CYS A 157 -22.25 23.27 -2.37
CA CYS A 157 -22.54 22.73 -3.70
C CYS A 157 -24.06 22.56 -3.85
N ALA A 158 -24.64 23.44 -4.66
CA ALA A 158 -26.00 23.37 -5.13
C ALA A 158 -26.14 22.27 -6.18
N ALA A 159 -27.27 21.56 -6.12
CA ALA A 159 -27.72 20.61 -7.11
C ALA A 159 -27.86 21.23 -8.51
N ARG A 160 -27.59 20.44 -9.56
CA ARG A 160 -28.41 20.41 -10.78
C ARG A 160 -28.06 19.24 -11.71
N ARG A 161 -29.09 18.40 -11.90
CA ARG A 161 -29.54 17.60 -13.06
C ARG A 161 -28.54 16.74 -13.82
#